data_AF-A0A816GTX0-F1
#
_entry.id   AF-A0A816GTX0-F1
#
_cell.length_a   1.000
_cell.length_b   1.000
_cell.length_c   1.000
_cell.angle_alpha   90.00
_cell.angle_beta   90.00
_cell.angle_gamma   90.00
#
_symmetry.space_group_name_H-M   'P 1'
#
loop_
_entity.id
_entity.type
_entity.pdbx_description
1 polymer ?
#
loop_
_entity_poly.entity_id
_entity_poly.type
_entity_poly.pdbx_seq_one_letter_code
_entity_poly.pdbx_strand_id
1 'polypeptide(L)'
;FCEKNFAGKISDVSQLETQLDQLFVAQITYELNAYLEAMEKTRLRDGLKCVLRMSRYGNQYLQMKQPWAKCKGSDADRRDAEISIALALNLVYLLSLVLQPFMPTTSDEIRQQLNIKEGVYALENAFRCYLPSGHTIGQARPLFKRVEKTLTDEYRLRFAGHKK
;
A
#
# COMPACT_ATOMS: atom_id res chain seq x y z
N PHE A 1 5.73 9.00 -7.03
CA PHE A 1 5.36 9.01 -8.47
C PHE A 1 4.22 10.01 -8.73
N CYS A 2 3.10 9.89 -7.99
CA CYS A 2 2.01 10.87 -8.01
C CYS A 2 2.48 12.33 -7.80
N GLU A 3 3.33 12.60 -6.80
CA GLU A 3 3.93 13.93 -6.58
C GLU A 3 4.65 14.50 -7.81
N LYS A 4 5.41 13.68 -8.54
CA LYS A 4 6.27 14.12 -9.65
C LYS A 4 5.51 14.30 -10.97
N ASN A 5 4.50 13.47 -11.23
CA ASN A 5 3.85 13.41 -12.55
C ASN A 5 2.40 13.93 -12.55
N PHE A 6 1.76 14.03 -11.38
CA PHE A 6 0.34 14.38 -11.25
C PHE A 6 0.10 15.49 -10.23
N ALA A 7 1.13 16.30 -9.94
CA ALA A 7 1.08 17.38 -8.94
C ALA A 7 0.55 16.94 -7.56
N GLY A 8 0.72 15.65 -7.21
CA GLY A 8 0.21 15.08 -5.97
C GLY A 8 -1.30 14.87 -5.91
N LYS A 9 -2.04 15.09 -7.00
CA LYS A 9 -3.50 14.92 -7.04
C LYS A 9 -3.90 13.51 -7.47
N ILE A 10 -4.95 13.01 -6.86
CA ILE A 10 -5.55 11.71 -7.20
C ILE A 10 -6.66 11.93 -8.22
N SER A 11 -6.60 11.21 -9.34
CA SER A 11 -7.63 11.22 -10.38
C SER A 11 -8.86 10.41 -9.96
N ASP A 12 -9.99 10.66 -10.62
CA ASP A 12 -11.21 9.90 -10.39
C ASP A 12 -11.05 8.43 -10.86
N VAL A 13 -11.47 7.50 -10.00
CA VAL A 13 -11.40 6.03 -10.21
C VAL A 13 -12.80 5.43 -10.34
N SER A 14 -13.82 6.26 -10.56
CA SER A 14 -15.21 5.84 -10.68
C SER A 14 -15.46 4.78 -11.76
N GLN A 15 -14.56 4.70 -12.77
CA GLN A 15 -14.62 3.70 -13.83
C GLN A 15 -13.31 2.91 -13.90
N LEU A 16 -13.40 1.61 -13.64
CA LEU A 16 -12.29 0.67 -13.88
C LEU A 16 -12.20 0.41 -15.38
N GLU A 17 -11.17 0.95 -16.02
CA GLU A 17 -11.04 0.94 -17.49
C GLU A 17 -10.61 -0.42 -18.05
N THR A 18 -9.88 -1.22 -17.28
CA THR A 18 -9.34 -2.49 -17.78
C THR A 18 -9.74 -3.69 -16.92
N GLN A 19 -9.77 -4.86 -17.55
CA GLN A 19 -9.96 -6.14 -16.84
C GLN A 19 -8.89 -6.37 -15.76
N LEU A 20 -7.67 -5.84 -15.96
CA LEU A 20 -6.60 -5.93 -14.98
C LEU A 20 -6.92 -5.13 -13.70
N ASP A 21 -7.61 -3.98 -13.84
CA ASP A 21 -8.03 -3.16 -12.69
C ASP A 21 -9.11 -3.88 -11.89
N GLN A 22 -10.09 -4.47 -12.58
CA GLN A 22 -11.15 -5.27 -11.97
C GLN A 22 -10.59 -6.49 -11.24
N LEU A 23 -9.65 -7.20 -11.87
CA LEU A 23 -8.97 -8.34 -11.27
C LEU A 23 -8.17 -7.92 -10.02
N PHE A 24 -7.47 -6.80 -10.09
CA PHE A 24 -6.72 -6.26 -8.97
C PHE A 24 -7.64 -5.95 -7.78
N VAL A 25 -8.76 -5.26 -8.02
CA VAL A 25 -9.75 -4.95 -6.97
C VAL A 25 -10.32 -6.22 -6.35
N ALA A 26 -10.64 -7.23 -7.16
CA ALA A 26 -11.14 -8.52 -6.69
C ALA A 26 -10.10 -9.26 -5.84
N GLN A 27 -8.83 -9.29 -6.27
CA GLN A 27 -7.74 -9.94 -5.53
C GLN A 27 -7.48 -9.27 -4.17
N ILE A 28 -7.45 -7.95 -4.12
CA ILE A 28 -7.28 -7.22 -2.86
C ILE A 28 -8.48 -7.45 -1.94
N THR A 29 -9.70 -7.44 -2.47
CA THR A 29 -10.92 -7.74 -1.69
C THR A 29 -10.88 -9.15 -1.12
N TYR A 30 -10.46 -10.15 -1.90
CA TYR A 30 -10.32 -11.52 -1.42
C TYR A 30 -9.31 -11.63 -0.26
N GLU A 31 -8.13 -11.04 -0.41
CA GLU A 31 -7.09 -11.04 0.64
C GLU A 31 -7.51 -10.27 1.89
N LEU A 32 -8.27 -9.19 1.72
CA LEU A 32 -8.83 -8.41 2.83
C LEU A 32 -9.81 -9.25 3.65
N ASN A 33 -10.70 -10.01 3.01
CA ASN A 33 -11.61 -10.91 3.72
C ASN A 33 -10.84 -12.02 4.45
N ALA A 34 -9.80 -12.60 3.82
CA ALA A 34 -8.94 -13.57 4.48
C ALA A 34 -8.18 -12.98 5.68
N TYR A 35 -7.76 -11.71 5.58
CA TYR A 35 -7.19 -10.97 6.71
C TYR A 35 -8.20 -10.83 7.85
N LEU A 36 -9.42 -10.37 7.57
CA LEU A 36 -10.46 -10.16 8.58
C LEU A 36 -10.78 -11.48 9.31
N GLU A 37 -10.99 -12.57 8.57
CA GLU A 37 -11.22 -13.90 9.16
C GLU A 37 -10.06 -14.36 10.06
N ALA A 38 -8.82 -14.13 9.62
CA ALA A 38 -7.64 -14.46 10.41
C ALA A 38 -7.58 -13.64 11.71
N MET A 39 -7.88 -12.34 11.64
CA MET A 39 -7.85 -11.44 12.80
C MET A 39 -8.97 -11.77 13.80
N GLU A 40 -10.18 -12.09 13.33
CA GLU A 40 -11.29 -12.56 14.19
C GLU A 40 -10.91 -13.84 14.96
N LYS A 41 -10.16 -14.73 14.32
CA LYS A 41 -9.65 -15.98 14.94
C LYS A 41 -8.33 -15.80 15.68
N THR A 42 -7.85 -14.57 15.88
CA THR A 42 -6.58 -14.23 16.55
C THR A 42 -5.35 -14.88 15.88
N ARG A 43 -5.42 -15.19 14.59
CA ARG A 43 -4.33 -15.77 13.79
C ARG A 43 -3.42 -14.67 13.24
N LEU A 44 -2.73 -13.95 14.13
CA LEU A 44 -1.91 -12.78 13.80
C LEU A 44 -0.87 -13.03 12.70
N ARG A 45 -0.20 -14.20 12.74
CA ARG A 45 0.80 -14.56 11.72
C ARG A 45 0.19 -14.70 10.33
N ASP A 46 -1.03 -15.23 10.23
CA ASP A 46 -1.71 -15.40 8.95
C ASP A 46 -2.27 -14.07 8.46
N GLY A 47 -2.83 -13.25 9.36
CA GLY A 47 -3.21 -11.87 9.07
C GLY A 47 -2.04 -11.08 8.48
N LEU A 48 -0.86 -11.11 9.10
CA LEU A 48 0.33 -10.43 8.58
C LEU A 48 0.74 -10.95 7.19
N LYS A 49 0.63 -12.26 6.92
CA LYS A 49 0.88 -12.80 5.57
C LYS A 49 -0.12 -12.24 4.56
N CYS A 50 -1.40 -12.07 4.91
CA CYS A 50 -2.38 -11.44 4.01
C CYS A 50 -1.96 -10.00 3.66
N VAL A 51 -1.51 -9.22 4.66
CA VAL A 51 -0.99 -7.85 4.44
C VAL A 51 0.18 -7.84 3.44
N LEU A 52 1.15 -8.74 3.62
CA LEU A 52 2.28 -8.86 2.70
C LEU A 52 1.87 -9.33 1.29
N ARG A 53 0.86 -10.21 1.18
CA ARG A 53 0.32 -10.64 -0.13
C ARG A 53 -0.36 -9.49 -0.85
N MET A 54 -1.18 -8.68 -0.16
CA MET A 54 -1.78 -7.47 -0.72
C MET A 54 -0.72 -6.50 -1.26
N SER A 55 0.34 -6.25 -0.48
CA SER A 55 1.47 -5.44 -0.94
C SER A 55 2.14 -6.01 -2.19
N ARG A 56 2.32 -7.33 -2.25
CA ARG A 56 2.92 -8.01 -3.41
C ARG A 56 2.05 -7.86 -4.66
N TYR A 57 0.74 -8.02 -4.53
CA TYR A 57 -0.19 -7.80 -5.64
C TYR A 57 -0.17 -6.35 -6.14
N GLY A 58 -0.07 -5.37 -5.24
CA GLY A 58 0.14 -3.96 -5.61
C GLY A 58 1.39 -3.75 -6.47
N ASN A 59 2.52 -4.32 -6.07
CA ASN A 59 3.76 -4.24 -6.83
C ASN A 59 3.64 -4.91 -8.21
N GLN A 60 3.03 -6.10 -8.26
CA GLN A 60 2.80 -6.82 -9.52
C GLN A 60 1.89 -6.03 -10.46
N TYR A 61 0.81 -5.45 -9.94
CA TYR A 61 -0.13 -4.63 -10.69
C TYR A 61 0.57 -3.41 -11.31
N LEU A 62 1.35 -2.65 -10.51
CA LEU A 62 2.14 -1.53 -11.02
C LEU A 62 3.17 -1.97 -12.07
N GLN A 63 3.79 -3.14 -11.89
CA GLN A 63 4.74 -3.70 -12.86
C GLN A 63 4.09 -4.08 -14.19
N MET A 64 2.86 -4.59 -14.16
CA MET A 64 2.10 -4.94 -15.38
C MET A 64 1.58 -3.69 -16.10
N LYS A 65 1.10 -2.69 -15.35
CA LYS A 65 0.56 -1.44 -15.90
C LYS A 65 1.64 -0.50 -16.42
N GLN A 66 2.85 -0.54 -15.84
CA GLN A 66 3.98 0.32 -16.19
C GLN A 66 3.61 1.82 -16.31
N PRO A 67 3.00 2.44 -15.28
CA PRO A 67 2.53 3.82 -15.36
C PRO A 67 3.64 4.84 -15.66
N TRP A 68 4.90 4.52 -15.36
CA TRP A 68 6.08 5.34 -15.69
C TRP A 68 6.40 5.41 -17.18
N ALA A 69 5.99 4.40 -17.95
CA ALA A 69 6.09 4.41 -19.40
C ALA A 69 4.86 5.08 -20.01
N LYS A 70 3.67 4.69 -19.54
CA LYS A 70 2.38 5.16 -20.06
C LYS A 70 2.14 6.65 -19.85
N CYS A 71 2.67 7.27 -18.79
CA CYS A 71 2.55 8.72 -18.59
C CYS A 71 3.22 9.57 -19.70
N LYS A 72 4.11 8.97 -20.49
CA LYS A 72 4.78 9.61 -21.64
C LYS A 72 4.14 9.25 -22.98
N GLY A 73 3.07 8.44 -22.98
CA GLY A 73 2.38 7.97 -24.17
C GLY A 73 1.24 8.90 -24.61
N SER A 74 0.21 8.30 -25.20
CA SER A 74 -1.01 8.99 -25.65
C SER A 74 -1.86 9.49 -24.48
N ASP A 75 -2.88 10.31 -24.75
CA ASP A 75 -3.82 10.75 -23.71
C ASP A 75 -4.57 9.57 -23.06
N ALA A 76 -4.85 8.52 -23.83
CA ALA A 76 -5.42 7.28 -23.31
C ALA A 76 -4.44 6.55 -22.37
N ASP A 77 -3.17 6.47 -22.73
CA ASP A 77 -2.14 5.86 -21.87
C ASP A 77 -1.94 6.64 -20.58
N ARG A 78 -1.97 7.98 -20.66
CA ARG A 78 -1.89 8.85 -19.49
C ARG A 78 -3.04 8.62 -18.54
N ARG A 79 -4.27 8.52 -19.06
CA ARG A 79 -5.46 8.22 -18.26
C ARG A 79 -5.38 6.85 -17.58
N ASP A 80 -4.94 5.81 -18.29
CA ASP A 80 -4.72 4.49 -17.68
C ASP A 80 -3.63 4.52 -16.60
N ALA A 81 -2.57 5.30 -16.81
CA ALA A 81 -1.53 5.49 -15.81
C ALA A 81 -2.08 6.18 -14.55
N GLU A 82 -2.90 7.23 -14.70
CA GLU A 82 -3.56 7.94 -13.60
C GLU A 82 -4.41 7.01 -12.74
N ILE A 83 -5.27 6.23 -13.38
CA ILE A 83 -6.14 5.25 -12.71
C ILE A 83 -5.30 4.22 -11.96
N SER A 84 -4.24 3.71 -12.60
CA SER A 84 -3.35 2.72 -11.99
C SER A 84 -2.68 3.24 -10.72
N ILE A 85 -2.28 4.51 -10.72
CA ILE A 85 -1.65 5.15 -9.57
C ILE A 85 -2.67 5.43 -8.47
N ALA A 86 -3.86 5.89 -8.85
CA ALA A 86 -4.94 6.14 -7.90
C ALA A 86 -5.35 4.84 -7.18
N LEU A 87 -5.49 3.72 -7.90
CA LEU A 87 -5.72 2.40 -7.31
C LEU A 87 -4.58 1.97 -6.38
N ALA A 88 -3.33 2.18 -6.79
CA ALA A 88 -2.18 1.85 -5.96
C ALA A 88 -2.12 2.70 -4.68
N LEU A 89 -2.45 3.99 -4.74
CA LEU A 89 -2.52 4.87 -3.56
C LEU A 89 -3.65 4.46 -2.61
N ASN A 90 -4.80 4.05 -3.15
CA ASN A 90 -5.88 3.50 -2.35
C ASN A 90 -5.50 2.17 -1.68
N LEU A 91 -4.70 1.32 -2.35
CA LEU A 91 -4.12 0.15 -1.71
C LEU A 91 -3.14 0.54 -0.60
N VAL A 92 -2.26 1.52 -0.80
CA VAL A 92 -1.34 2.01 0.25
C VAL A 92 -2.12 2.52 1.46
N TYR A 93 -3.25 3.19 1.22
CA TYR A 93 -4.15 3.58 2.29
C TYR A 93 -4.72 2.37 3.05
N LEU A 94 -5.28 1.39 2.35
CA LEU A 94 -5.77 0.15 2.96
C LEU A 94 -4.67 -0.54 3.77
N LEU A 95 -3.45 -0.62 3.22
CA LEU A 95 -2.29 -1.20 3.89
C LEU A 95 -1.98 -0.48 5.19
N SER A 96 -2.14 0.84 5.27
CA SER A 96 -2.00 1.56 6.55
C SER A 96 -3.01 1.03 7.59
N LEU A 97 -4.27 0.83 7.22
CA LEU A 97 -5.30 0.36 8.16
C LEU A 97 -5.00 -1.06 8.68
N VAL A 98 -4.73 -2.00 7.78
CA VAL A 98 -4.49 -3.41 8.15
C VAL A 98 -3.13 -3.65 8.83
N LEU A 99 -2.17 -2.74 8.63
CA LEU A 99 -0.86 -2.80 9.26
C LEU A 99 -0.84 -2.19 10.67
N GLN A 100 -1.82 -1.32 11.01
CA GLN A 100 -1.92 -0.66 12.32
C GLN A 100 -1.71 -1.59 13.53
N PRO A 101 -2.34 -2.79 13.63
CA PRO A 101 -2.14 -3.68 14.77
C PRO A 101 -0.74 -4.32 14.85
N PHE A 102 0.08 -4.23 13.79
CA PHE A 102 1.43 -4.81 13.74
C PHE A 102 2.52 -3.75 13.83
N MET A 103 2.35 -2.63 13.11
CA MET A 103 3.34 -1.54 13.00
C MET A 103 2.62 -0.18 13.05
N PRO A 104 2.16 0.26 14.24
CA PRO A 104 1.36 1.48 14.38
C PRO A 104 2.13 2.72 13.90
N THR A 105 3.40 2.86 14.27
CA THR A 105 4.25 3.99 13.84
C THR A 105 4.38 4.07 12.32
N THR A 106 4.64 2.94 11.65
CA THR A 106 4.74 2.92 10.18
C THR A 106 3.40 3.22 9.52
N SER A 107 2.30 2.76 10.12
CA SER A 107 0.96 3.07 9.63
C SER A 107 0.64 4.57 9.75
N ASP A 108 1.00 5.21 10.86
CA ASP A 108 0.91 6.67 11.03
C ASP A 108 1.76 7.41 10.00
N GLU A 109 3.00 6.98 9.77
CA GLU A 109 3.88 7.55 8.74
C GLU A 109 3.26 7.44 7.35
N ILE A 110 2.65 6.29 6.99
CA ILE A 110 1.95 6.15 5.71
C ILE A 110 0.79 7.15 5.61
N ARG A 111 -0.04 7.28 6.64
CA ARG A 111 -1.17 8.22 6.65
C ARG A 111 -0.71 9.68 6.56
N GLN A 112 0.39 10.02 7.22
CA GLN A 112 1.01 11.35 7.11
C GLN A 112 1.50 11.63 5.70
N GLN A 113 2.19 10.66 5.07
CA GLN A 113 2.62 10.79 3.67
C GLN A 113 1.45 10.88 2.69
N LEU A 114 0.33 10.24 2.99
CA LEU A 114 -0.91 10.37 2.23
C LEU A 114 -1.71 11.63 2.58
N ASN A 115 -1.27 12.46 3.54
CA ASN A 115 -1.96 13.67 3.99
C ASN A 115 -3.41 13.41 4.45
N ILE A 116 -3.60 12.37 5.24
CA ILE A 116 -4.92 11.97 5.74
C ILE A 116 -5.09 12.55 7.14
N LYS A 117 -6.05 13.47 7.27
CA LYS A 117 -6.42 14.04 8.57
C LYS A 117 -7.20 13.01 9.39
N GLU A 118 -7.10 13.08 10.70
CA GLU A 118 -7.69 12.11 11.63
C GLU A 118 -9.15 11.79 11.28
N GLY A 119 -9.41 10.48 11.15
CA GLY A 119 -10.69 9.89 10.84
C GLY A 119 -10.51 8.38 10.81
N VAL A 120 -11.14 7.69 11.74
CA VAL A 120 -11.16 6.21 11.75
C VAL A 120 -12.08 5.80 10.60
N TYR A 121 -11.50 5.44 9.46
CA TYR A 121 -12.25 4.73 8.44
C TYR A 121 -12.26 3.27 8.86
N ALA A 122 -13.44 2.81 9.27
CA ALA A 122 -13.66 1.41 9.59
C ALA A 122 -13.21 0.55 8.41
N LEU A 123 -12.48 -0.52 8.72
CA LEU A 123 -12.15 -1.54 7.73
C LEU A 123 -13.46 -2.17 7.24
N GLU A 124 -13.74 -1.98 5.95
CA GLU A 124 -14.83 -2.66 5.28
C GLU A 124 -14.39 -4.05 4.79
N ASN A 125 -15.35 -4.88 4.39
CA ASN A 125 -15.11 -6.20 3.80
C ASN A 125 -14.80 -6.14 2.28
N ALA A 126 -14.64 -4.95 1.71
CA ALA A 126 -14.38 -4.75 0.29
C ALA A 126 -13.30 -3.69 0.05
N PHE A 127 -12.50 -3.88 -1.00
CA PHE A 127 -11.56 -2.85 -1.43
C PHE A 127 -12.31 -1.73 -2.14
N ARG A 128 -12.23 -0.52 -1.58
CA ARG A 128 -12.82 0.69 -2.13
C ARG A 128 -11.78 1.78 -2.34
N CYS A 129 -12.16 2.78 -3.13
CA CYS A 129 -11.41 4.02 -3.21
C CYS A 129 -11.76 4.88 -1.98
N TYR A 130 -10.83 4.95 -1.03
CA TYR A 130 -10.93 5.75 0.19
C TYR A 130 -10.48 7.20 -0.03
N LEU A 131 -9.57 7.42 -0.97
CA LEU A 131 -9.06 8.74 -1.30
C LEU A 131 -9.95 9.37 -2.38
N PRO A 132 -10.62 10.51 -2.10
CA PRO A 132 -11.50 11.14 -3.06
C PRO A 132 -10.73 11.73 -4.24
N SER A 133 -11.41 11.89 -5.37
CA SER A 133 -10.86 12.60 -6.52
C SER A 133 -10.45 14.03 -6.12
N GLY A 134 -9.27 14.46 -6.57
CA GLY A 134 -8.68 15.75 -6.21
C GLY A 134 -7.93 15.77 -4.87
N HIS A 135 -7.95 14.67 -4.09
CA HIS A 135 -7.15 14.57 -2.87
C HIS A 135 -5.67 14.78 -3.17
N THR A 136 -5.02 15.61 -2.36
CA THR A 136 -3.60 15.93 -2.52
C THR A 136 -2.78 15.19 -1.48
N ILE A 137 -1.92 14.27 -1.95
CA ILE A 137 -1.00 13.53 -1.09
C ILE A 137 0.11 14.44 -0.55
N GLY A 138 0.70 14.03 0.58
CA GLY A 138 1.87 14.69 1.14
C GLY A 138 3.17 14.28 0.46
N GLN A 139 4.28 14.54 1.15
CA GLN A 139 5.61 14.22 0.64
C GLN A 139 5.96 12.75 0.90
N ALA A 140 6.29 12.01 -0.16
CA ALA A 140 6.68 10.61 -0.05
C ALA A 140 8.12 10.47 0.52
N ARG A 141 8.31 9.54 1.46
CA ARG A 141 9.60 9.21 2.08
C ARG A 141 9.76 7.69 2.22
N PRO A 142 10.98 7.14 2.09
CA PRO A 142 11.19 5.72 2.32
C PRO A 142 10.77 5.30 3.73
N LEU A 143 9.86 4.33 3.83
CA LEU A 143 9.32 3.84 5.12
C LEU A 143 10.30 2.93 5.86
N PHE A 144 11.09 2.15 5.12
CA PHE A 144 11.98 1.15 5.70
C PHE A 144 13.42 1.43 5.32
N LYS A 145 14.31 1.33 6.31
CA LYS A 145 15.76 1.31 6.10
C LYS A 145 16.21 -0.14 5.97
N ARG A 146 17.15 -0.39 5.06
CA ARG A 146 17.80 -1.70 4.97
C ARG A 146 18.56 -1.96 6.27
N VAL A 147 18.39 -3.16 6.81
CA VAL A 147 19.23 -3.63 7.92
C VAL A 147 20.54 -4.12 7.33
N GLU A 148 21.63 -3.43 7.67
CA GLU A 148 22.97 -3.80 7.22
C GLU A 148 23.46 -5.07 7.93
N LYS A 149 24.25 -5.88 7.22
CA LYS A 149 24.79 -7.13 7.77
C LYS A 149 25.72 -6.85 8.95
N THR A 150 26.54 -5.81 8.83
CA THR A 150 27.46 -5.36 9.89
C THR A 150 26.73 -5.07 11.20
N LEU A 151 25.62 -4.34 11.13
CA LEU A 151 24.77 -4.04 12.29
C LEU A 151 24.16 -5.30 12.89
N THR A 152 23.75 -6.25 12.05
CA THR A 152 23.21 -7.55 12.48
C THR A 152 24.27 -8.36 13.23
N ASP A 153 25.49 -8.40 12.69
CA ASP A 153 26.61 -9.14 13.29
C ASP A 153 27.06 -8.49 14.62
N GLU A 154 27.10 -7.15 14.68
CA GLU A 154 27.37 -6.39 15.90
C GLU A 154 26.36 -6.71 17.00
N TYR A 155 25.05 -6.62 16.70
CA TYR A 155 24.02 -6.96 17.68
C TYR A 155 24.05 -8.42 18.09
N ARG A 156 24.36 -9.33 17.16
CA ARG A 156 24.52 -10.75 17.48
C ARG A 156 25.63 -10.96 18.50
N LEU A 157 26.78 -10.30 18.35
CA LEU A 157 27.90 -10.37 19.30
C LEU A 157 27.53 -9.72 20.63
N ARG A 158 26.96 -8.51 20.59
CA ARG A 158 26.58 -7.74 21.78
C ARG A 158 25.57 -8.47 22.67
N PHE A 159 24.63 -9.20 22.08
CA PHE A 159 23.55 -9.90 22.78
C PHE A 159 23.71 -11.42 22.81
N ALA A 160 24.86 -11.97 22.43
CA ALA A 160 25.13 -13.42 22.47
C ALA A 160 25.15 -14.03 23.89
N GLY A 161 25.23 -13.18 24.92
CA GLY A 161 25.46 -13.59 26.30
C GLY A 161 26.93 -13.90 26.58
N HIS A 162 27.35 -13.78 27.84
CA HIS A 162 28.67 -14.24 28.27
C HIS A 162 28.63 -15.77 28.45
N LYS A 163 29.51 -16.49 27.76
CA LYS A 163 29.79 -17.90 28.10
C LYS A 163 30.37 -17.91 29.52
N LYS A 164 29.64 -18.49 30.47
CA LYS A 164 30.20 -18.92 31.75
C LYS A 164 31.19 -20.07 31.51
#